data_AF-A0A7C4P3Q9-F1
#
_entry.id   AF-A0A7C4P3Q9-F1
#
_cell.length_a   1.000
_cell.length_b   1.000
_cell.length_c   1.000
_cell.angle_alpha   90.00
_cell.angle_beta   90.00
_cell.angle_gamma   90.00
#
_symmetry.space_group_name_H-M   'P 1'
#
loop_
_entity.id
_entity.type
_entity.pdbx_description
1 polymer ?
#
loop_
_entity_poly.entity_id
_entity_poly.type
_entity_poly.pdbx_seq_one_letter_code
_entity_poly.pdbx_strand_id
1 'polypeptide(L)'
;MSIRNRLPKLPQILAVYAVGAIFIYTWTLLWFFWKLPSWLFYLNLGEIFTSLAYALTINLFESVLAALVPVLVAFILPRKWFLETFIARGVTLLTSLLAYTAYVLYRFPVKEEPPLHLMTTRTPQVLIATVILVFAAGRLPFLQKIIESIADRAIVLLYLFVPVSLISALVVLIRNVF
;
A
#
# COMPACT_ATOMS: atom_id res chain seq x y z
N MET A 1 -14.37 -27.82 8.39
CA MET A 1 -14.56 -26.52 7.71
C MET A 1 -13.58 -26.42 6.55
N SER A 2 -14.04 -26.16 5.33
CA SER A 2 -13.16 -26.03 4.16
C SER A 2 -12.32 -24.75 4.21
N ILE A 3 -11.01 -24.85 3.91
CA ILE A 3 -10.04 -23.75 3.86
C ILE A 3 -10.49 -22.64 2.90
N ARG A 4 -11.20 -22.98 1.83
CA ARG A 4 -11.74 -22.01 0.86
C ARG A 4 -12.71 -20.98 1.47
N ASN A 5 -13.36 -21.30 2.59
CA ASN A 5 -14.30 -20.40 3.25
C ASN A 5 -13.62 -19.35 4.16
N ARG A 6 -12.28 -19.40 4.29
CA ARG A 6 -11.50 -18.45 5.09
C ARG A 6 -10.91 -17.29 4.27
N LEU A 7 -10.93 -17.39 2.95
CA LEU A 7 -10.37 -16.34 2.09
C LEU A 7 -11.44 -15.32 1.67
N PRO A 8 -11.09 -14.02 1.61
CA PRO A 8 -11.96 -12.99 1.07
C PRO A 8 -12.20 -13.21 -0.43
N LYS A 9 -13.31 -12.67 -0.95
CA LYS A 9 -13.61 -12.78 -2.38
C LYS A 9 -12.65 -11.90 -3.18
N LEU A 10 -12.32 -12.30 -4.41
CA LEU A 10 -11.41 -11.54 -5.28
C LEU A 10 -11.78 -10.05 -5.44
N PRO A 11 -13.07 -9.65 -5.64
CA PRO A 11 -13.43 -8.24 -5.71
C PRO A 11 -13.09 -7.45 -4.44
N GLN A 12 -13.20 -8.09 -3.27
CA GLN A 12 -12.86 -7.46 -1.99
C GLN A 12 -11.36 -7.26 -1.85
N ILE A 13 -10.57 -8.25 -2.30
CA ILE A 13 -9.10 -8.13 -2.36
C ILE A 13 -8.70 -7.01 -3.31
N LEU A 14 -9.31 -6.95 -4.49
CA LEU A 14 -9.05 -5.90 -5.48
C LEU A 14 -9.36 -4.51 -4.95
N ALA A 15 -10.45 -4.32 -4.21
CA ALA A 15 -10.79 -3.05 -3.58
C ALA A 15 -9.73 -2.60 -2.56
N VAL A 16 -9.25 -3.51 -1.71
CA VAL A 16 -8.19 -3.21 -0.74
C VAL A 16 -6.86 -2.92 -1.44
N TYR A 17 -6.51 -3.73 -2.43
CA TYR A 17 -5.32 -3.53 -3.27
C TYR A 17 -5.37 -2.18 -3.99
N ALA A 18 -6.52 -1.76 -4.52
CA ALA A 18 -6.68 -0.48 -5.21
C ALA A 18 -6.33 0.70 -4.31
N VAL A 19 -6.82 0.71 -3.06
CA VAL A 19 -6.51 1.79 -2.11
C VAL A 19 -5.01 1.78 -1.75
N GLY A 20 -4.44 0.60 -1.51
CA GLY A 20 -2.99 0.47 -1.25
C GLY A 20 -2.15 0.98 -2.41
N ALA A 21 -2.49 0.57 -3.64
CA ALA A 21 -1.82 1.01 -4.85
C ALA A 21 -1.91 2.52 -5.02
N ILE A 22 -3.07 3.15 -4.80
CA ILE A 22 -3.16 4.62 -4.86
C ILE A 22 -2.20 5.27 -3.88
N PHE A 23 -2.15 4.81 -2.63
CA PHE A 23 -1.29 5.40 -1.61
C PHE A 23 0.19 5.30 -2.00
N ILE A 24 0.63 4.10 -2.40
CA ILE A 24 2.02 3.82 -2.78
C ILE A 24 2.40 4.59 -4.05
N TYR A 25 1.60 4.51 -5.11
CA TYR A 25 1.91 5.17 -6.38
C TYR A 25 1.89 6.69 -6.24
N THR A 26 0.93 7.25 -5.52
CA THR A 26 0.85 8.70 -5.30
C THR A 26 2.09 9.18 -4.53
N TRP A 27 2.49 8.46 -3.48
CA TRP A 27 3.70 8.79 -2.73
C TRP A 27 4.95 8.76 -3.61
N THR A 28 5.16 7.68 -4.37
CA THR A 28 6.30 7.53 -5.27
C THR A 28 6.32 8.60 -6.35
N LEU A 29 5.17 8.94 -6.95
CA LEU A 29 5.07 10.00 -7.95
C LEU A 29 5.37 11.37 -7.36
N LEU A 30 4.87 11.68 -6.16
CA LEU A 30 5.18 12.94 -5.47
C LEU A 30 6.69 13.08 -5.25
N TRP A 31 7.36 12.03 -4.77
CA TRP A 31 8.81 12.03 -4.61
C TRP A 31 9.58 12.12 -5.93
N PHE A 32 9.11 11.42 -6.96
CA PHE A 32 9.67 11.49 -8.30
C PHE A 32 9.60 12.92 -8.85
N PHE A 33 8.42 13.55 -8.82
CA PHE A 33 8.25 14.93 -9.28
C PHE A 33 8.99 15.94 -8.42
N TRP A 34 9.19 15.67 -7.13
CA TRP A 34 10.02 16.51 -6.27
C TRP A 34 11.51 16.42 -6.63
N LYS A 35 12.00 15.25 -7.05
CA LYS A 35 13.38 15.03 -7.50
C LYS A 35 13.62 15.45 -8.96
N LEU A 36 12.59 15.45 -9.79
CA LEU A 36 12.66 15.67 -11.23
C LEU A 36 13.42 16.95 -11.62
N PRO A 37 13.20 18.13 -10.99
CA PRO A 37 13.94 19.35 -11.34
C PRO A 37 15.45 19.18 -11.18
N SER A 38 15.90 18.50 -10.13
CA SER A 38 17.33 18.22 -9.94
C SER A 38 17.84 17.27 -11.01
N TRP A 39 17.08 16.24 -11.36
CA TRP A 39 17.50 15.26 -12.36
C TRP A 39 17.63 15.83 -13.75
N LEU A 40 16.80 16.81 -14.13
CA LEU A 40 16.92 17.49 -15.42
C LEU A 40 18.27 18.19 -15.63
N PHE A 41 19.02 18.49 -14.57
CA PHE A 41 20.37 19.06 -14.66
C PHE A 41 21.49 18.02 -14.81
N TYR A 42 21.25 16.76 -14.41
CA TYR A 42 22.31 15.75 -14.29
C TYR A 42 22.06 14.47 -15.10
N LEU A 43 20.82 14.19 -15.46
CA LEU A 43 20.40 12.97 -16.13
C LEU A 43 19.78 13.28 -17.48
N ASN A 44 19.99 12.39 -18.45
CA ASN A 44 19.27 12.44 -19.71
C ASN A 44 17.84 11.88 -19.56
N LEU A 45 16.99 12.12 -20.56
CA LEU A 45 15.60 11.65 -20.53
C LEU A 45 15.48 10.14 -20.40
N GLY A 46 16.37 9.37 -21.04
CA GLY A 46 16.37 7.91 -20.97
C GLY A 46 16.64 7.40 -19.56
N GLU A 47 17.58 8.01 -18.86
CA GLU A 47 17.89 7.70 -17.46
C GLU A 47 16.69 8.02 -16.54
N ILE A 48 16.05 9.18 -16.75
CA ILE A 48 14.86 9.58 -15.98
C ILE A 48 13.70 8.60 -16.18
N PHE A 49 13.38 8.24 -17.43
CA PHE A 49 12.33 7.27 -17.72
C PHE A 49 12.67 5.88 -17.19
N THR A 50 13.94 5.50 -17.22
CA THR A 50 14.39 4.25 -16.63
C THR A 50 14.20 4.27 -15.12
N SER A 51 14.62 5.33 -14.42
CA SER A 51 14.37 5.47 -12.98
C SER A 51 12.88 5.39 -12.64
N LEU A 52 12.01 6.00 -13.45
CA LEU A 52 10.57 5.88 -13.30
C LEU A 52 10.10 4.42 -13.46
N ALA A 53 10.56 3.72 -14.49
CA ALA A 53 10.19 2.33 -14.74
C ALA A 53 10.57 1.41 -13.57
N TYR A 54 11.77 1.57 -13.00
CA TYR A 54 12.17 0.84 -11.80
C TYR A 54 11.26 1.18 -10.61
N ALA A 55 10.95 2.45 -10.39
CA ALA A 55 10.08 2.88 -9.30
C ALA A 55 8.65 2.30 -9.43
N LEU A 56 8.07 2.33 -10.63
CA LEU A 56 6.72 1.78 -10.86
C LEU A 56 6.68 0.25 -10.77
N THR A 57 7.77 -0.41 -11.17
CA THR A 57 7.93 -1.87 -10.98
C THR A 57 7.97 -2.21 -9.49
N ILE A 58 8.74 -1.46 -8.69
CA ILE A 58 8.78 -1.63 -7.24
C ILE A 58 7.39 -1.38 -6.63
N ASN A 59 6.69 -0.31 -7.03
CA ASN A 59 5.35 -0.02 -6.54
C ASN A 59 4.36 -1.17 -6.82
N LEU A 60 4.47 -1.87 -7.95
CA LEU A 60 3.66 -3.05 -8.24
C LEU A 60 3.90 -4.15 -7.20
N PHE A 61 5.16 -4.47 -6.90
CA PHE A 61 5.48 -5.47 -5.89
C PHE A 61 5.08 -5.04 -4.48
N GLU A 62 5.38 -3.79 -4.10
CA GLU A 62 5.03 -3.24 -2.79
C GLU A 62 3.51 -3.23 -2.58
N SER A 63 2.72 -2.85 -3.58
CA SER A 63 1.25 -2.85 -3.47
C SER A 63 0.67 -4.26 -3.37
N VAL A 64 1.23 -5.25 -4.08
CA VAL A 64 0.84 -6.65 -3.94
C VAL A 64 1.20 -7.17 -2.54
N LEU A 65 2.41 -6.91 -2.06
CA LEU A 65 2.86 -7.29 -0.72
C LEU A 65 2.02 -6.63 0.37
N ALA A 66 1.70 -5.34 0.21
CA ALA A 66 0.90 -4.61 1.17
C ALA A 66 -0.54 -5.15 1.21
N ALA A 67 -1.14 -5.50 0.07
CA ALA A 67 -2.46 -6.14 0.02
C ALA A 67 -2.47 -7.57 0.59
N LEU A 68 -1.33 -8.27 0.59
CA LEU A 68 -1.19 -9.59 1.20
C LEU A 68 -1.36 -9.54 2.72
N VAL A 69 -0.94 -8.46 3.37
CA VAL A 69 -1.05 -8.29 4.84
C VAL A 69 -2.50 -8.46 5.35
N PRO A 70 -3.51 -7.70 4.89
CA PRO A 70 -4.89 -7.89 5.34
C PRO A 70 -5.46 -9.26 4.97
N VAL A 71 -5.02 -9.88 3.87
CA VAL A 71 -5.42 -11.24 3.49
C VAL A 71 -4.88 -12.28 4.48
N LEU A 72 -3.60 -12.17 4.86
CA LEU A 72 -3.01 -13.03 5.89
C LEU A 72 -3.68 -12.83 7.26
N VAL A 73 -3.96 -11.59 7.62
CA VAL A 73 -4.68 -11.27 8.85
C VAL A 73 -6.10 -11.87 8.84
N ALA A 74 -6.80 -11.83 7.71
CA ALA A 74 -8.10 -12.48 7.55
C ALA A 74 -8.04 -14.01 7.68
N PHE A 75 -6.92 -14.62 7.28
CA PHE A 75 -6.71 -16.05 7.38
C PHE A 75 -6.46 -16.52 8.83
N ILE A 76 -5.78 -15.69 9.63
CA ILE A 76 -5.45 -15.97 11.03
C ILE A 76 -6.65 -15.67 11.95
N LEU A 77 -7.37 -14.57 11.71
CA LEU A 77 -8.46 -14.12 12.58
C LEU A 77 -9.78 -14.86 12.36
N PRO A 78 -10.69 -14.87 13.36
CA PRO A 78 -12.00 -15.48 13.21
C PRO A 78 -12.81 -14.85 12.07
N ARG A 79 -13.41 -15.72 11.23
CA ARG A 79 -14.19 -15.32 10.05
C ARG A 79 -15.26 -14.27 10.34
N LYS A 80 -16.02 -14.47 11.42
CA LYS A 80 -17.11 -13.54 11.84
C LYS A 80 -16.60 -12.16 12.21
N TRP A 81 -15.33 -12.06 12.61
CA TRP A 81 -14.73 -10.78 12.96
C TRP A 81 -14.26 -10.06 11.70
N PHE A 82 -13.27 -10.59 10.99
CA PHE A 82 -12.61 -9.83 9.92
C PHE A 82 -13.29 -9.93 8.55
N LEU A 83 -13.80 -11.11 8.19
CA LEU A 83 -14.24 -11.40 6.82
C LEU A 83 -15.55 -10.70 6.45
N GLU A 84 -16.47 -10.54 7.41
CA GLU A 84 -17.79 -9.92 7.17
C GLU A 84 -17.68 -8.47 6.72
N THR A 85 -16.66 -7.75 7.19
CA THR A 85 -16.37 -6.35 6.86
C THR A 85 -14.95 -6.19 6.33
N PHE A 86 -14.52 -7.15 5.50
CA PHE A 86 -13.13 -7.25 5.02
C PHE A 86 -12.64 -5.99 4.33
N ILE A 87 -13.46 -5.35 3.49
CA ILE A 87 -13.05 -4.13 2.78
C ILE A 87 -12.74 -3.01 3.77
N ALA A 88 -13.69 -2.68 4.66
CA ALA A 88 -13.51 -1.61 5.64
C ALA A 88 -12.31 -1.85 6.57
N ARG A 89 -12.19 -3.06 7.12
CA ARG A 89 -11.10 -3.41 8.03
C ARG A 89 -9.76 -3.54 7.33
N GLY A 90 -9.74 -4.15 6.15
CA GLY A 90 -8.56 -4.34 5.32
C GLY A 90 -7.98 -3.03 4.83
N VAL A 91 -8.82 -2.13 4.31
CA VAL A 91 -8.38 -0.78 3.90
C VAL A 91 -7.89 0.02 5.11
N THR A 92 -8.61 -0.01 6.24
CA THR A 92 -8.19 0.72 7.44
C THR A 92 -6.85 0.21 7.96
N LEU A 93 -6.69 -1.11 8.07
CA LEU A 93 -5.43 -1.74 8.47
C LEU A 93 -4.29 -1.32 7.53
N LEU A 94 -4.50 -1.47 6.23
CA LEU A 94 -3.52 -1.17 5.20
C LEU A 94 -3.10 0.30 5.23
N THR A 95 -4.06 1.22 5.22
CA THR A 95 -3.80 2.66 5.24
C THR A 95 -3.14 3.11 6.54
N SER A 96 -3.52 2.58 7.70
CA SER A 96 -2.84 2.88 8.97
C SER A 96 -1.39 2.40 8.98
N LEU A 97 -1.12 1.19 8.46
CA LEU A 97 0.25 0.68 8.35
C LEU A 97 1.09 1.50 7.37
N LEU A 98 0.55 1.83 6.19
CA LEU A 98 1.23 2.66 5.21
C LEU A 98 1.49 4.09 5.74
N ALA A 99 0.52 4.70 6.41
CA ALA A 99 0.69 5.99 7.06
C ALA A 99 1.77 5.96 8.14
N TYR A 100 1.85 4.87 8.91
CA TYR A 100 2.92 4.68 9.88
C TYR A 100 4.29 4.55 9.21
N THR A 101 4.40 3.77 8.13
CA THR A 101 5.67 3.66 7.38
C THR A 101 6.11 5.01 6.80
N ALA A 102 5.19 5.79 6.26
CA ALA A 102 5.46 7.14 5.77
C ALA A 102 5.93 8.08 6.91
N TYR A 103 5.30 8.00 8.08
CA TYR A 103 5.70 8.76 9.26
C TYR A 103 7.12 8.42 9.72
N VAL A 104 7.47 7.12 9.77
CA VAL A 104 8.81 6.67 10.15
C VAL A 104 9.85 7.17 9.14
N LEU A 105 9.58 7.02 7.83
CA LEU A 105 10.47 7.48 6.76
C LEU A 105 10.69 9.00 6.79
N TYR A 106 9.64 9.76 7.11
CA TYR A 106 9.73 11.22 7.21
C TYR A 106 10.51 11.67 8.45
N ARG A 107 10.33 10.97 9.59
CA ARG A 107 10.95 11.37 10.86
C ARG A 107 12.40 10.93 11.00
N PHE A 108 12.76 9.79 10.42
CA PHE A 108 14.09 9.19 10.50
C PHE A 108 14.64 8.99 9.08
N PRO A 109 15.13 10.07 8.43
CA PRO A 109 15.78 9.93 7.14
C PRO A 109 16.99 9.00 7.27
N VAL A 110 17.20 8.17 6.25
CA VAL A 110 18.11 6.99 6.16
C VAL A 110 19.55 7.20 6.69
N LYS A 111 19.99 8.44 6.92
CA LYS A 111 21.33 8.78 7.40
C LYS A 111 21.48 8.79 8.92
N GLU A 112 20.38 8.81 9.66
CA GLU A 112 20.42 8.79 11.13
C GLU A 112 19.98 7.42 11.62
N GLU A 113 20.83 6.76 12.42
CA GLU A 113 20.41 5.55 13.12
C GLU A 113 19.21 5.91 13.99
N PRO A 114 18.03 5.30 13.76
CA PRO A 114 16.87 5.63 14.55
C PRO A 114 17.17 5.23 15.99
N PRO A 115 17.01 6.13 16.97
CA PRO A 115 17.22 5.76 18.37
C PRO A 115 16.22 4.66 18.72
N LEU A 116 16.72 3.43 18.89
CA LEU A 116 15.94 2.21 19.11
C LEU A 116 14.86 2.41 20.19
N HIS A 117 15.18 3.20 21.22
CA HIS A 117 14.26 3.57 22.29
C HIS A 117 12.97 4.27 21.80
N LEU A 118 13.05 5.19 20.84
CA LEU A 118 11.87 5.90 20.32
C LEU A 118 10.99 4.97 19.47
N MET A 119 11.60 4.08 18.67
CA MET A 119 10.85 3.08 17.90
C MET A 119 10.14 2.09 18.83
N THR A 120 10.84 1.54 19.82
CA THR A 120 10.25 0.58 20.76
C THR A 120 9.12 1.19 21.59
N THR A 121 9.21 2.48 21.94
CA THR A 121 8.18 3.15 22.75
C THR A 121 6.94 3.57 21.94
N ARG A 122 7.12 4.05 20.70
CA ARG A 122 6.02 4.60 19.89
C ARG A 122 5.32 3.58 19.00
N THR A 123 6.02 2.55 18.55
CA THR A 123 5.43 1.50 17.69
C THR A 123 4.22 0.82 18.35
N PRO A 124 4.27 0.40 19.64
CA PRO A 124 3.11 -0.21 20.28
C PRO A 124 1.90 0.71 20.33
N GLN A 125 2.10 2.02 20.54
CA GLN A 125 1.03 3.01 20.58
C GLN A 125 0.31 3.09 19.22
N VAL A 126 1.08 3.10 18.12
CA VAL A 126 0.51 3.13 16.77
C VAL A 126 -0.19 1.81 16.42
N LEU A 127 0.36 0.67 16.83
CA LEU A 127 -0.28 -0.62 16.64
C LEU A 127 -1.61 -0.71 17.40
N ILE A 128 -1.65 -0.25 18.65
CA ILE A 128 -2.89 -0.17 19.44
C ILE A 128 -3.89 0.76 18.75
N ALA A 129 -3.46 1.95 18.32
CA ALA A 129 -4.32 2.87 17.58
C ALA A 129 -4.86 2.23 16.30
N THR A 130 -4.02 1.50 15.56
CA THR A 130 -4.43 0.76 14.35
C THR A 130 -5.48 -0.29 14.67
N VAL A 131 -5.31 -1.07 15.74
CA VAL A 131 -6.30 -2.07 16.18
C VAL A 131 -7.63 -1.41 16.54
N ILE A 132 -7.59 -0.28 17.28
CA ILE A 132 -8.79 0.49 17.63
C ILE A 132 -9.49 0.99 16.37
N LEU A 133 -8.75 1.55 15.41
CA LEU A 133 -9.31 2.04 14.15
C LEU A 133 -9.92 0.92 13.31
N VAL A 134 -9.24 -0.22 13.19
CA VAL A 134 -9.76 -1.40 12.49
C VAL A 134 -11.03 -1.92 13.16
N PHE A 135 -11.07 -1.95 14.48
CA PHE A 135 -12.26 -2.33 15.23
C PHE A 135 -13.42 -1.34 15.00
N ALA A 136 -13.15 -0.04 15.07
CA ALA A 136 -14.13 1.02 14.84
C ALA A 136 -14.68 0.98 13.41
N ALA A 137 -13.82 0.82 12.40
CA ALA A 137 -14.20 0.72 11.00
C ALA A 137 -15.12 -0.47 10.72
N GLY A 138 -14.96 -1.57 11.45
CA GLY A 138 -15.82 -2.75 11.35
C GLY A 138 -17.10 -2.71 12.19
N ARG A 139 -17.27 -1.71 13.06
CA ARG A 139 -18.44 -1.58 13.96
C ARG A 139 -19.34 -0.39 13.61
N LEU A 140 -18.76 0.68 13.08
CA LEU A 140 -19.48 1.91 12.76
C LEU A 140 -19.94 1.87 11.28
N PRO A 141 -21.26 1.76 11.02
CA PRO A 141 -21.77 1.59 9.65
C PRO A 141 -21.46 2.79 8.75
N PHE A 142 -21.36 3.99 9.35
CA PHE A 142 -20.95 5.20 8.65
C PHE A 142 -19.52 5.11 8.10
N LEU A 143 -18.56 4.68 8.93
CA LEU A 143 -17.17 4.52 8.51
C LEU A 143 -17.05 3.43 7.44
N GLN A 144 -17.71 2.30 7.65
CA GLN A 144 -17.75 1.21 6.68
C GLN A 144 -18.21 1.71 5.30
N LYS A 145 -19.33 2.45 5.25
CA LYS A 145 -19.88 2.99 4.00
C LYS A 145 -18.92 3.96 3.30
N ILE A 146 -18.25 4.82 4.06
CA ILE A 146 -17.25 5.75 3.49
C ILE A 146 -16.08 4.98 2.90
N ILE A 147 -15.51 4.06 3.68
CA ILE A 147 -14.31 3.31 3.27
C ILE A 147 -14.63 2.43 2.06
N GLU A 148 -15.76 1.73 2.06
CA GLU A 148 -16.20 0.91 0.93
C GLU A 148 -16.42 1.77 -0.33
N SER A 149 -17.07 2.94 -0.19
CA SER A 149 -17.25 3.88 -1.32
C SER A 149 -15.93 4.38 -1.90
N ILE A 150 -14.94 4.67 -1.05
CA ILE A 150 -13.59 5.07 -1.50
C ILE A 150 -12.92 3.89 -2.21
N ALA A 151 -12.99 2.68 -1.63
CA ALA A 151 -12.36 1.48 -2.17
C ALA A 151 -12.96 1.09 -3.53
N ASP A 152 -14.27 1.22 -3.71
CA ASP A 152 -14.93 0.95 -4.99
C ASP A 152 -14.49 1.94 -6.08
N ARG A 153 -14.37 3.23 -5.74
CA ARG A 153 -13.88 4.25 -6.69
C ARG A 153 -12.40 4.08 -7.01
N ALA A 154 -11.62 3.61 -6.04
CA ALA A 154 -10.19 3.37 -6.21
C ALA A 154 -9.89 2.33 -7.29
N ILE A 155 -10.78 1.36 -7.50
CA ILE A 155 -10.60 0.31 -8.52
C ILE A 155 -10.41 0.91 -9.92
N VAL A 156 -11.06 2.05 -10.21
CA VAL A 156 -10.92 2.71 -11.52
C VAL A 156 -9.46 3.07 -11.83
N LEU A 157 -8.67 3.42 -10.82
CA LEU A 157 -7.26 3.79 -11.00
C LEU A 157 -6.36 2.56 -11.29
N LEU A 158 -6.82 1.34 -11.00
CA LEU A 158 -6.07 0.14 -11.37
C LEU A 158 -5.97 -0.07 -12.88
N TYR A 159 -6.97 0.39 -13.64
CA TYR A 159 -6.92 0.38 -15.11
C TYR A 159 -5.79 1.24 -15.66
N LEU A 160 -5.31 2.21 -14.89
CA LEU A 160 -4.14 3.02 -15.24
C LEU A 160 -2.85 2.43 -14.67
N PHE A 161 -2.82 2.14 -13.36
CA PHE A 161 -1.58 1.73 -12.69
C PHE A 161 -1.09 0.34 -13.13
N VAL A 162 -1.99 -0.63 -13.32
CA VAL A 162 -1.57 -2.00 -13.67
C VAL A 162 -0.89 -2.03 -15.06
N PRO A 163 -1.48 -1.48 -16.15
CA PRO A 163 -0.81 -1.50 -17.45
C PRO A 163 0.52 -0.74 -17.44
N VAL A 164 0.58 0.44 -16.82
CA VAL A 164 1.81 1.24 -16.77
C VAL A 164 2.92 0.47 -16.04
N SER A 165 2.60 -0.22 -14.96
CA SER A 165 3.58 -1.01 -14.20
C SER A 165 3.99 -2.29 -14.88
N LEU A 166 3.10 -2.92 -15.65
CA LEU A 166 3.46 -4.07 -16.50
C LEU A 166 4.44 -3.65 -17.60
N ILE A 167 4.19 -2.52 -18.27
CA ILE A 167 5.12 -1.94 -19.25
C ILE A 167 6.46 -1.62 -18.58
N SER A 168 6.42 -0.99 -17.40
CA SER A 168 7.62 -0.66 -16.63
C SER A 168 8.42 -1.90 -16.24
N ALA A 169 7.75 -2.97 -15.80
CA ALA A 169 8.39 -4.23 -15.46
C ALA A 169 9.04 -4.89 -16.69
N LEU A 170 8.40 -4.82 -17.86
CA LEU A 170 8.99 -5.30 -19.12
C LEU A 170 10.26 -4.51 -19.48
N VAL A 171 10.25 -3.18 -19.35
CA VAL A 171 11.43 -2.33 -19.58
C VAL A 171 12.57 -2.73 -18.64
N VAL A 172 12.27 -2.93 -17.35
CA VAL A 172 13.25 -3.39 -16.36
C VAL A 172 13.79 -4.76 -16.75
N LEU A 173 12.94 -5.73 -17.09
CA LEU A 173 13.39 -7.07 -17.48
C LEU A 173 14.30 -7.05 -18.71
N ILE A 174 13.91 -6.32 -19.77
CA ILE A 174 14.72 -6.21 -20.98
C ILE A 174 16.11 -5.67 -20.66
N ARG A 175 16.20 -4.59 -19.87
CA ARG A 175 17.47 -3.92 -19.53
C ARG A 175 18.40 -4.74 -18.65
N ASN A 176 17.88 -5.68 -17.84
CA ASN A 176 18.72 -6.50 -16.95
C ASN A 176 19.09 -7.86 -17.56
N VAL A 177 18.36 -8.31 -18.58
CA VAL A 177 18.58 -9.61 -19.23
C VAL A 177 19.41 -9.47 -20.51
N PHE A 178 19.26 -8.37 -21.25
CA PHE A 178 20.00 -8.05 -22.48
C PHE A 178 20.95 -6.87 -22.24
#